data_AF-E0P0P4-F1
#
_entry.id   AF-E0P0P4-F1
#
_cell.length_a   1.000
_cell.length_b   1.000
_cell.length_c   1.000
_cell.angle_alpha   90.00
_cell.angle_beta   90.00
_cell.angle_gamma   90.00
#
_symmetry.space_group_name_H-M   'P 1'
#
loop_
_entity.id
_entity.type
_entity.pdbx_description
1 polymer ?
#
loop_
_entity_poly.entity_id
_entity_poly.type
_entity_poly.pdbx_seq_one_letter_code
_entity_poly.pdbx_strand_id
1 'polypeptide(L)'
;MIYSTFAGAMRTCALIGALLGLMPFSAAAHPVDDPADPVYRARTVLPDAAKARRDAPALETLCAAAPRTVHLVDAAATAETRRLYAYLTALGRLQYTIYGHQNDAHHKFFRIDSGTNSDTKDMTGALAGIVGLDALSLTGEELELTDAERAAGMSCADKLERIAAEASNEGAILTLSMHIPNLARGKASAGGWRL
;
A
#
# COMPACT_ATOMS: atom_id res chain seq x y z
N MET A 1 -17.49 -36.75 -71.53
CA MET A 1 -16.69 -37.78 -70.83
C MET A 1 -15.27 -37.24 -70.77
N ILE A 2 -14.67 -36.84 -69.66
CA ILE A 2 -14.76 -37.30 -68.26
C ILE A 2 -14.51 -36.08 -67.35
N TYR A 3 -15.40 -35.89 -66.38
CA TYR A 3 -15.22 -35.07 -65.18
C TYR A 3 -14.21 -35.77 -64.25
N SER A 4 -13.20 -35.06 -63.73
CA SER A 4 -12.72 -35.15 -62.31
C SER A 4 -11.32 -34.58 -62.13
N THR A 5 -11.20 -33.26 -61.99
CA THR A 5 -9.98 -32.60 -61.47
C THR A 5 -10.34 -31.38 -60.61
N PHE A 6 -11.30 -31.49 -59.69
CA PHE A 6 -11.59 -30.39 -58.74
C PHE A 6 -12.00 -30.87 -57.33
N ALA A 7 -11.66 -32.10 -56.95
CA ALA A 7 -12.01 -32.64 -55.62
C ALA A 7 -10.83 -32.62 -54.60
N GLY A 8 -9.60 -32.32 -55.02
CA GLY A 8 -8.41 -32.46 -54.16
C GLY A 8 -7.99 -31.21 -53.39
N ALA A 9 -8.23 -30.00 -53.92
CA ALA A 9 -7.66 -28.77 -53.35
C ALA A 9 -8.52 -28.10 -52.27
N MET A 10 -9.82 -28.43 -52.16
CA MET A 10 -10.72 -27.81 -51.19
C MET A 10 -10.78 -28.52 -49.83
N ARG A 11 -10.21 -29.73 -49.70
CA ARG A 11 -10.22 -30.48 -48.43
C ARG A 11 -8.99 -30.22 -47.55
N THR A 12 -7.88 -29.77 -48.12
CA THR A 12 -6.67 -29.42 -47.37
C THR A 12 -6.70 -28.01 -46.77
N CYS A 13 -7.40 -27.04 -47.39
CA CYS A 13 -7.57 -25.71 -46.78
C CYS A 13 -8.58 -25.69 -45.61
N ALA A 14 -9.59 -26.58 -45.62
CA ALA A 14 -10.55 -26.65 -44.51
C ALA A 14 -9.96 -27.25 -43.23
N LEU A 15 -8.95 -28.13 -43.32
CA LEU A 15 -8.31 -28.71 -42.14
C LEU A 15 -7.27 -27.77 -41.49
N ILE A 16 -6.62 -26.88 -42.25
CA ILE A 16 -5.69 -25.91 -41.67
C ILE A 16 -6.47 -24.80 -40.94
N GLY A 17 -7.62 -24.37 -41.48
CA GLY A 17 -8.51 -23.41 -40.82
C GLY A 17 -9.16 -23.95 -39.54
N ALA A 18 -9.45 -25.25 -39.47
CA ALA A 18 -10.04 -25.89 -38.28
C ALA A 18 -9.04 -26.16 -37.15
N LEU A 19 -7.75 -26.30 -37.46
CA LEU A 19 -6.68 -26.50 -36.46
C LEU A 19 -6.17 -25.19 -35.83
N LEU A 20 -6.41 -24.05 -36.48
CA LEU A 20 -6.10 -22.72 -35.92
C LEU A 20 -7.25 -22.13 -35.08
N GLY A 21 -8.47 -22.68 -35.16
CA GLY A 21 -9.64 -22.21 -34.43
C GLY A 21 -9.81 -22.78 -33.01
N LEU A 22 -8.90 -23.66 -32.57
CA LEU A 22 -8.95 -24.32 -31.26
C LEU A 22 -7.73 -24.00 -30.38
N MET A 23 -6.88 -23.05 -30.79
CA MET A 23 -6.04 -22.40 -29.79
C MET A 23 -7.00 -21.58 -28.94
N PRO A 24 -7.13 -21.86 -27.63
CA PRO A 24 -7.76 -20.88 -26.77
C PRO A 24 -7.03 -19.59 -27.08
N PHE A 25 -7.76 -18.56 -27.51
CA PHE A 25 -7.30 -17.21 -27.29
C PHE A 25 -6.98 -17.21 -25.80
N SER A 26 -5.70 -17.34 -25.46
CA SER A 26 -5.24 -16.92 -24.15
C SER A 26 -5.64 -15.47 -24.18
N ALA A 27 -6.77 -15.15 -23.55
CA ALA A 27 -7.11 -13.80 -23.19
C ALA A 27 -5.79 -13.29 -22.62
N ALA A 28 -5.13 -12.39 -23.36
CA ALA A 28 -3.81 -11.92 -22.99
C ALA A 28 -3.98 -11.45 -21.54
N ALA A 29 -3.37 -12.19 -20.61
CA ALA A 29 -3.61 -12.01 -19.19
C ALA A 29 -3.46 -10.52 -18.91
N HIS A 30 -4.54 -9.88 -18.46
CA HIS A 30 -4.50 -8.47 -18.13
C HIS A 30 -3.52 -8.39 -16.94
N PRO A 31 -2.34 -7.76 -17.10
CA PRO A 31 -1.24 -7.91 -16.14
C PRO A 31 -1.52 -7.25 -14.77
N VAL A 32 -2.76 -6.83 -14.53
CA VAL A 32 -3.15 -5.93 -13.44
C VAL A 32 -4.23 -6.53 -12.52
N ASP A 33 -4.96 -7.60 -12.92
CA ASP A 33 -6.25 -7.89 -12.24
C ASP A 33 -6.35 -9.27 -11.57
N ASP A 34 -5.51 -10.26 -11.91
CA ASP A 34 -5.56 -11.60 -11.27
C ASP A 34 -4.30 -11.89 -10.43
N PRO A 35 -4.36 -11.71 -9.10
CA PRO A 35 -3.24 -12.02 -8.21
C PRO A 35 -2.99 -13.52 -8.01
N ALA A 36 -3.92 -14.39 -8.45
CA ALA A 36 -3.74 -15.83 -8.47
C ALA A 36 -3.08 -16.32 -9.77
N ASP A 37 -2.88 -15.45 -10.76
CA ASP A 37 -2.22 -15.78 -12.01
C ASP A 37 -0.79 -16.34 -11.73
N PRO A 38 -0.46 -17.54 -12.25
CA PRO A 38 0.87 -18.13 -12.11
C PRO A 38 2.02 -17.21 -12.54
N VAL A 39 1.80 -16.31 -13.51
CA VAL A 39 2.78 -15.31 -13.97
C VAL A 39 3.11 -14.31 -12.86
N TYR A 40 2.12 -13.90 -12.05
CA TYR A 40 2.34 -13.01 -10.90
C TYR A 40 3.09 -13.76 -9.80
N ARG A 41 2.68 -14.99 -9.46
CA ARG A 41 3.37 -15.82 -8.45
C ARG A 41 4.82 -16.16 -8.81
N ALA A 42 5.11 -16.39 -10.09
CA ALA A 42 6.45 -16.76 -10.54
C ALA A 42 7.42 -15.56 -10.60
N ARG A 43 6.92 -14.34 -10.76
CA ARG A 43 7.74 -13.12 -10.90
C ARG A 43 7.77 -12.24 -9.65
N THR A 44 6.83 -12.40 -8.73
CA THR A 44 6.78 -11.63 -7.48
C THR A 44 7.55 -12.33 -6.36
N VAL A 45 8.41 -11.58 -5.67
CA VAL A 45 9.07 -12.03 -4.43
C VAL A 45 7.98 -12.20 -3.38
N LEU A 46 7.80 -13.43 -2.87
CA LEU A 46 6.89 -13.68 -1.76
C LEU A 46 7.48 -13.14 -0.45
N PRO A 47 6.65 -12.65 0.48
CA PRO A 47 7.13 -12.17 1.76
C PRO A 47 7.78 -13.29 2.60
N ASP A 48 9.03 -13.07 3.02
CA ASP A 48 9.74 -13.96 3.94
C ASP A 48 9.75 -13.36 5.36
N ALA A 49 8.64 -13.56 6.08
CA ALA A 49 8.50 -13.10 7.45
C ALA A 49 9.50 -13.77 8.41
N ALA A 50 10.04 -14.94 8.06
CA ALA A 50 11.04 -15.61 8.89
C ALA A 50 12.40 -14.92 8.74
N LYS A 51 12.80 -14.55 7.52
CA LYS A 51 13.98 -13.71 7.29
C LYS A 51 13.84 -12.35 7.94
N ALA A 52 12.70 -11.67 7.77
CA ALA A 52 12.46 -10.37 8.40
C ALA A 52 12.66 -10.44 9.93
N ARG A 53 12.13 -11.47 10.60
CA ARG A 53 12.33 -11.70 12.04
C ARG A 53 13.79 -11.98 12.41
N ARG A 54 14.53 -12.72 11.59
CA ARG A 54 15.96 -13.01 11.82
C ARG A 54 16.84 -11.77 11.65
N ASP A 55 16.49 -10.89 10.71
CA ASP A 55 17.28 -9.70 10.40
C ASP A 55 16.97 -8.54 11.36
N ALA A 56 15.77 -8.51 11.96
CA ALA A 56 15.37 -7.51 12.93
C ALA A 56 16.28 -7.51 14.19
N PRO A 57 16.62 -6.35 14.75
CA PRO A 57 17.44 -6.28 15.94
C PRO A 57 16.69 -6.87 17.15
N ALA A 58 17.37 -7.70 17.94
CA ALA A 58 16.82 -8.25 19.18
C ALA A 58 16.53 -7.14 20.20
N LEU A 59 15.53 -7.34 21.06
CA LEU A 59 15.09 -6.36 22.05
C LEU A 59 16.23 -5.96 22.99
N GLU A 60 17.06 -6.90 23.41
CA GLU A 60 18.20 -6.67 24.30
C GLU A 60 19.23 -5.75 23.64
N THR A 61 19.45 -5.92 22.33
CA THR A 61 20.36 -5.09 21.54
C THR A 61 19.81 -3.67 21.41
N LEU A 62 18.52 -3.52 21.16
CA LEU A 62 17.84 -2.22 21.13
C LEU A 62 17.93 -1.52 22.49
N CYS A 63 17.63 -2.22 23.58
CA CYS A 63 17.70 -1.70 24.95
C CYS A 63 19.12 -1.25 25.32
N ALA A 64 20.14 -2.01 24.92
CA ALA A 64 21.54 -1.66 25.17
C ALA A 64 21.98 -0.41 24.37
N ALA A 65 21.47 -0.23 23.15
CA ALA A 65 21.79 0.91 22.30
C ALA A 65 20.93 2.16 22.61
N ALA A 66 19.78 2.01 23.25
CA ALA A 66 18.86 3.10 23.56
C ALA A 66 19.43 4.06 24.62
N PRO A 67 19.28 5.38 24.44
CA PRO A 67 19.66 6.33 25.48
C PRO A 67 18.74 6.22 26.70
N ARG A 68 19.31 6.34 27.91
CA ARG A 68 18.55 6.34 29.18
C ARG A 68 17.73 7.62 29.39
N THR A 69 18.15 8.71 28.74
CA THR A 69 17.52 10.02 28.82
C THR A 69 17.47 10.62 27.43
N VAL A 70 16.33 11.22 27.07
CA VAL A 70 16.10 11.88 25.79
C VAL A 70 15.70 13.33 26.04
N HIS A 71 16.20 14.22 25.19
CA HIS A 71 15.82 15.63 25.18
C HIS A 71 14.91 15.87 23.97
N LEU A 72 13.65 16.19 24.24
CA LEU A 72 12.64 16.42 23.21
C LEU A 72 12.30 17.91 23.16
N VAL A 73 11.81 18.36 22.00
CA VAL A 73 11.28 19.71 21.81
C VAL A 73 10.12 19.98 22.79
N ASP A 74 9.24 18.99 22.96
CA ASP A 74 8.21 19.01 24.00
C ASP A 74 8.72 18.37 25.30
N ALA A 75 8.98 19.19 26.31
CA ALA A 75 9.42 18.75 27.62
C ALA A 75 8.33 18.00 28.41
N ALA A 76 7.06 18.08 28.00
CA ALA A 76 5.93 17.39 28.61
C ALA A 76 5.47 16.15 27.81
N ALA A 77 6.19 15.78 26.73
CA ALA A 77 5.86 14.63 25.90
C ALA A 77 5.65 13.35 26.73
N THR A 78 4.69 12.54 26.30
CA THR A 78 4.27 11.31 26.98
C THR A 78 5.41 10.29 27.09
N ALA A 79 5.22 9.29 27.95
CA ALA A 79 6.20 8.22 28.13
C ALA A 79 6.40 7.43 26.82
N GLU A 80 5.34 7.20 26.07
CA GLU A 80 5.31 6.51 24.79
C GLU A 80 6.12 7.27 23.73
N THR A 81 5.91 8.59 23.60
CA THR A 81 6.69 9.44 22.67
C THR A 81 8.18 9.44 23.02
N ARG A 82 8.53 9.50 24.30
CA ARG A 82 9.95 9.40 24.74
C ARG A 82 10.57 8.05 24.40
N ARG A 83 9.83 6.96 24.61
CA ARG A 83 10.29 5.61 24.29
C ARG A 83 10.45 5.44 22.78
N LEU A 84 9.54 5.97 21.97
CA LEU A 84 9.66 5.99 20.51
C LEU A 84 10.94 6.71 20.08
N TYR A 85 11.22 7.90 20.62
CA TYR A 85 12.44 8.62 20.29
C TYR A 85 13.72 7.86 20.70
N ALA A 86 13.72 7.23 21.87
CA ALA A 86 14.83 6.39 22.32
C ALA A 86 15.03 5.17 21.39
N TYR A 87 13.94 4.54 20.95
CA TYR A 87 13.95 3.44 19.99
C TYR A 87 14.53 3.86 18.63
N LEU A 88 14.07 4.99 18.06
CA LEU A 88 14.59 5.53 16.81
C LEU A 88 16.08 5.89 16.92
N THR A 89 16.50 6.44 18.07
CA THR A 89 17.92 6.70 18.35
C THR A 89 18.74 5.41 18.37
N ALA A 90 18.22 4.35 18.99
CA ALA A 90 18.88 3.04 19.04
C ALA A 90 19.05 2.44 17.65
N LEU A 91 17.99 2.47 16.82
CA LEU A 91 18.05 1.99 15.44
C LEU A 91 19.11 2.73 14.61
N GLY A 92 19.17 4.07 14.72
CA GLY A 92 20.19 4.87 14.05
C GLY A 92 21.61 4.50 14.50
N ARG A 93 21.83 4.29 15.81
CA ARG A 93 23.13 3.82 16.33
C ARG A 93 23.52 2.43 15.82
N LEU A 94 22.55 1.55 15.67
CA LEU A 94 22.72 0.20 15.14
C LEU A 94 22.73 0.14 13.61
N GLN A 95 22.61 1.29 12.92
CA GLN A 95 22.61 1.41 11.45
C GLN A 95 21.45 0.65 10.77
N TYR A 96 20.32 0.52 11.46
CA TYR A 96 19.08 0.02 10.87
C TYR A 96 18.29 1.16 10.22
N THR A 97 17.57 0.84 9.14
CA THR A 97 16.66 1.75 8.46
C THR A 97 15.24 1.22 8.53
N ILE A 98 14.28 2.10 8.78
CA ILE A 98 12.86 1.77 8.71
C ILE A 98 12.33 2.24 7.35
N TYR A 99 11.72 1.31 6.60
CA TYR A 99 11.00 1.67 5.38
C TYR A 99 9.71 2.42 5.74
N GLY A 100 9.46 3.54 5.06
CA GLY A 100 8.25 4.33 5.21
C GLY A 100 7.53 4.53 3.90
N HIS A 101 6.20 4.61 3.95
CA HIS A 101 5.35 4.83 2.78
C HIS A 101 4.20 5.79 3.12
N GLN A 102 4.01 6.82 2.28
CA GLN A 102 2.94 7.80 2.45
C GLN A 102 1.60 7.17 2.07
N ASN A 103 0.58 7.40 2.90
CA ASN A 103 -0.78 6.90 2.72
C ASN A 103 -0.88 5.38 2.64
N ASP A 104 0.12 4.66 3.18
CA ASP A 104 0.26 3.21 3.03
C ASP A 104 -0.97 2.43 3.49
N ALA A 105 -1.67 2.93 4.51
CA ALA A 105 -2.82 2.26 5.11
C ALA A 105 -4.18 2.62 4.48
N HIS A 106 -4.23 3.54 3.50
CA HIS A 106 -5.51 4.06 3.00
C HIS A 106 -5.54 4.55 1.54
N HIS A 107 -4.41 4.71 0.85
CA HIS A 107 -4.35 4.89 -0.61
C HIS A 107 -3.73 3.66 -1.26
N LYS A 108 -4.46 3.07 -2.21
CA LYS A 108 -4.14 1.77 -2.78
C LYS A 108 -4.40 1.77 -4.28
N PHE A 109 -3.52 1.13 -5.03
CA PHE A 109 -3.67 1.00 -6.48
C PHE A 109 -3.96 -0.44 -6.94
N PHE A 110 -3.30 -1.45 -6.38
CA PHE A 110 -3.46 -2.84 -6.83
C PHE A 110 -4.44 -3.60 -5.95
N ARG A 111 -5.12 -4.63 -6.49
CA ARG A 111 -5.97 -5.56 -5.72
C ARG A 111 -7.03 -4.88 -4.84
N ILE A 112 -7.64 -3.80 -5.33
CA ILE A 112 -8.58 -2.98 -4.56
C ILE A 112 -9.72 -3.82 -3.95
N ASP A 113 -10.23 -4.81 -4.68
CA ASP A 113 -11.36 -5.65 -4.23
C ASP A 113 -10.96 -6.94 -3.48
N SER A 114 -9.67 -7.33 -3.51
CA SER A 114 -9.22 -8.66 -3.03
C SER A 114 -7.97 -8.64 -2.15
N GLY A 115 -7.38 -7.47 -1.95
CA GLY A 115 -6.19 -7.23 -1.15
C GLY A 115 -6.53 -6.74 0.26
N THR A 116 -5.49 -6.31 0.96
CA THR A 116 -5.58 -5.60 2.22
C THR A 116 -5.76 -4.09 1.99
N ASN A 117 -5.67 -3.29 3.06
CA ASN A 117 -5.72 -1.84 3.00
C ASN A 117 -4.43 -1.17 2.46
N SER A 118 -3.41 -1.95 2.07
CA SER A 118 -2.08 -1.43 1.70
C SER A 118 -1.48 -2.19 0.50
N ASP A 119 -0.83 -1.49 -0.42
CA ASP A 119 -0.01 -2.13 -1.45
C ASP A 119 1.25 -2.78 -0.84
N THR A 120 1.89 -2.13 0.14
CA THR A 120 3.05 -2.70 0.86
C THR A 120 2.67 -4.01 1.55
N LYS A 121 1.53 -4.05 2.22
CA LYS A 121 1.07 -5.25 2.95
C LYS A 121 0.71 -6.40 2.03
N ASP A 122 0.11 -6.11 0.87
CA ASP A 122 -0.18 -7.16 -0.12
C ASP A 122 1.10 -7.79 -0.70
N MET A 123 2.17 -7.01 -0.80
CA MET A 123 3.44 -7.46 -1.36
C MET A 123 4.37 -8.09 -0.31
N THR A 124 4.38 -7.54 0.90
CA THR A 124 5.37 -7.86 1.94
C THR A 124 4.77 -8.55 3.17
N GLY A 125 3.45 -8.68 3.24
CA GLY A 125 2.73 -9.28 4.37
C GLY A 125 2.59 -8.38 5.59
N ALA A 126 3.08 -7.13 5.56
CA ALA A 126 2.95 -6.15 6.63
C ALA A 126 2.83 -4.72 6.09
N LEU A 127 2.25 -3.80 6.87
CA LEU A 127 2.34 -2.37 6.58
C LEU A 127 3.81 -1.91 6.57
N ALA A 128 4.06 -0.75 5.96
CA ALA A 128 5.33 -0.07 6.12
C ALA A 128 5.63 0.19 7.61
N GLY A 129 6.91 0.12 8.00
CA GLY A 129 7.32 0.37 9.38
C GLY A 129 7.04 1.82 9.81
N ILE A 130 7.03 2.75 8.86
CA ILE A 130 6.51 4.12 9.03
C ILE A 130 5.32 4.31 8.07
N VAL A 131 4.14 4.56 8.62
CA VAL A 131 2.96 4.97 7.85
C VAL A 131 2.87 6.49 7.89
N GLY A 132 2.95 7.09 6.71
CA GLY A 132 2.78 8.52 6.55
C GLY A 132 1.32 8.92 6.34
N LEU A 133 0.95 10.04 6.94
CA LEU A 133 -0.35 10.70 6.85
C LEU A 133 -0.15 12.17 6.46
N ASP A 134 -1.14 12.83 5.89
CA ASP A 134 -1.11 14.29 5.66
C ASP A 134 -2.28 15.02 6.32
N ALA A 135 -2.06 16.28 6.73
CA ALA A 135 -3.13 17.16 7.19
C ALA A 135 -4.20 17.44 6.12
N LEU A 136 -3.92 17.28 4.82
CA LEU A 136 -4.95 17.33 3.78
C LEU A 136 -6.05 16.28 4.00
N SER A 137 -5.72 15.12 4.58
CA SER A 137 -6.69 14.09 4.95
C SER A 137 -7.70 14.58 5.99
N LEU A 138 -7.36 15.56 6.84
CA LEU A 138 -8.31 16.15 7.79
C LEU A 138 -9.39 17.01 7.10
N THR A 139 -9.13 17.44 5.86
CA THR A 139 -10.00 18.39 5.14
C THR A 139 -10.78 17.78 3.99
N GLY A 140 -10.53 16.51 3.68
CA GLY A 140 -11.17 15.83 2.57
C GLY A 140 -10.50 16.05 1.21
N GLU A 141 -9.35 16.71 1.17
CA GLU A 141 -8.57 16.92 -0.07
C GLU A 141 -7.70 15.68 -0.43
N GLU A 142 -7.42 14.81 0.54
CA GLU A 142 -6.68 13.55 0.35
C GLU A 142 -7.50 12.32 0.73
N LEU A 143 -8.34 12.44 1.78
CA LEU A 143 -9.13 11.34 2.32
C LEU A 143 -10.62 11.62 2.16
N GLU A 144 -11.27 10.86 1.30
CA GLU A 144 -12.70 11.00 1.06
C GLU A 144 -13.54 10.13 2.00
N LEU A 145 -14.69 10.66 2.40
CA LEU A 145 -15.73 9.90 3.08
C LEU A 145 -16.68 9.29 2.06
N THR A 146 -17.04 8.02 2.28
CA THR A 146 -18.13 7.36 1.56
C THR A 146 -19.48 7.97 1.94
N ASP A 147 -20.50 7.79 1.09
CA ASP A 147 -21.86 8.27 1.39
C ASP A 147 -22.40 7.71 2.71
N ALA A 148 -22.10 6.44 3.01
CA ALA A 148 -22.49 5.81 4.27
C ALA A 148 -21.79 6.44 5.48
N GLU A 149 -20.49 6.74 5.39
CA GLU A 149 -19.74 7.43 6.45
C GLU A 149 -20.29 8.84 6.68
N ARG A 150 -20.59 9.58 5.60
CA ARG A 150 -21.23 10.91 5.71
C ARG A 150 -22.61 10.82 6.34
N ALA A 151 -23.44 9.86 5.92
CA ALA A 151 -24.77 9.64 6.48
C ALA A 151 -24.73 9.24 7.96
N ALA A 152 -23.67 8.57 8.40
CA ALA A 152 -23.41 8.25 9.80
C ALA A 152 -22.84 9.42 10.63
N GLY A 153 -22.63 10.60 10.02
CA GLY A 153 -22.10 11.78 10.70
C GLY A 153 -20.59 11.74 10.95
N MET A 154 -19.85 10.84 10.29
CA MET A 154 -18.39 10.75 10.41
C MET A 154 -17.72 11.98 9.77
N SER A 155 -16.69 12.51 10.40
CA SER A 155 -15.80 13.52 9.82
C SER A 155 -14.54 12.89 9.21
N CYS A 156 -13.82 13.64 8.37
CA CYS A 156 -12.53 13.17 7.85
C CYS A 156 -11.50 12.98 8.97
N ALA A 157 -11.59 13.77 10.05
CA ALA A 157 -10.75 13.60 11.23
C ALA A 157 -11.02 12.25 11.93
N ASP A 158 -12.30 11.87 12.12
CA ASP A 158 -12.66 10.58 12.72
C ASP A 158 -12.14 9.42 11.88
N LYS A 159 -12.26 9.53 10.54
CA LYS A 159 -11.75 8.49 9.63
C LYS A 159 -10.23 8.39 9.67
N LEU A 160 -9.52 9.52 9.67
CA LEU A 160 -8.05 9.54 9.74
C LEU A 160 -7.55 9.00 11.09
N GLU A 161 -8.22 9.34 12.19
CA GLU A 161 -7.94 8.78 13.52
C GLU A 161 -8.07 7.26 13.51
N ARG A 162 -9.16 6.73 12.94
CA ARG A 162 -9.36 5.27 12.82
C ARG A 162 -8.22 4.61 12.04
N ILE A 163 -7.85 5.17 10.88
CA ILE A 163 -6.74 4.66 10.05
C ILE A 163 -5.42 4.68 10.83
N ALA A 164 -5.12 5.80 11.51
CA ALA A 164 -3.94 5.96 12.32
C ALA A 164 -3.89 4.94 13.48
N ALA A 165 -5.00 4.75 14.17
CA ALA A 165 -5.11 3.81 15.28
C ALA A 165 -4.92 2.36 14.80
N GLU A 166 -5.55 1.97 13.69
CA GLU A 166 -5.40 0.65 13.09
C GLU A 166 -3.95 0.38 12.67
N ALA A 167 -3.31 1.32 11.98
CA ALA A 167 -1.90 1.20 11.59
C ALA A 167 -0.97 1.09 12.81
N SER A 168 -1.19 1.90 13.85
CA SER A 168 -0.42 1.82 15.10
C SER A 168 -0.64 0.49 15.83
N ASN A 169 -1.86 -0.06 15.82
CA ASN A 169 -2.18 -1.35 16.43
C ASN A 169 -1.49 -2.52 15.70
N GLU A 170 -1.22 -2.38 14.40
CA GLU A 170 -0.39 -3.31 13.64
C GLU A 170 1.12 -3.12 13.87
N GLY A 171 1.52 -2.12 14.65
CA GLY A 171 2.90 -1.85 15.04
C GLY A 171 3.63 -0.83 14.16
N ALA A 172 2.92 -0.13 13.27
CA ALA A 172 3.52 0.94 12.48
C ALA A 172 3.80 2.20 13.33
N ILE A 173 4.88 2.91 12.99
CA ILE A 173 5.15 4.25 13.49
C ILE A 173 4.43 5.25 12.59
N LEU A 174 3.74 6.22 13.18
CA LEU A 174 3.02 7.23 12.43
C LEU A 174 3.87 8.48 12.23
N THR A 175 3.81 9.06 11.02
CA THR A 175 4.33 10.40 10.75
C THR A 175 3.26 11.24 10.05
N LEU A 176 3.17 12.52 10.38
CA LEU A 176 2.19 13.44 9.83
C LEU A 176 2.90 14.59 9.10
N SER A 177 2.74 14.65 7.78
CA SER A 177 3.09 15.83 6.98
C SER A 177 1.92 16.81 6.94
N MET A 178 2.20 18.05 6.51
CA MET A 178 1.17 19.08 6.41
C MET A 178 1.35 19.89 5.13
N HIS A 179 0.57 19.57 4.09
CA HIS A 179 0.46 20.44 2.91
C HIS A 179 -0.56 21.55 3.18
N ILE A 180 -0.12 22.56 3.94
CA ILE A 180 -0.96 23.72 4.28
C ILE A 180 -1.14 24.59 3.02
N PRO A 181 -2.38 25.00 2.66
CA PRO A 181 -2.60 25.89 1.54
C PRO A 181 -1.96 27.26 1.78
N ASN A 182 -1.64 27.98 0.69
CA ASN A 182 -1.10 29.32 0.81
C ASN A 182 -2.17 30.29 1.35
N LEU A 183 -2.08 30.60 2.65
CA LEU A 183 -3.04 31.46 3.37
C LEU A 183 -3.14 32.88 2.78
N ALA A 184 -2.09 33.39 2.13
CA ALA A 184 -2.09 34.72 1.51
C ALA A 184 -2.77 34.77 0.15
N ARG A 185 -2.96 33.62 -0.52
CA ARG A 185 -3.50 33.53 -1.88
C ARG A 185 -4.89 32.92 -1.96
N GLY A 186 -5.53 32.65 -0.82
CA GLY A 186 -6.75 31.85 -0.66
C GLY A 186 -7.68 31.87 -1.86
N LYS A 187 -7.44 30.98 -2.83
CA LYS A 187 -8.51 30.43 -3.64
C LYS A 187 -9.01 29.26 -2.82
N ALA A 188 -10.24 29.35 -2.35
CA ALA A 188 -11.03 28.17 -2.16
C ALA A 188 -11.09 27.46 -3.51
N SER A 189 -10.17 26.53 -3.78
CA SER A 189 -10.46 25.46 -4.73
C SER A 189 -11.67 24.70 -4.17
N ALA A 190 -12.46 24.08 -5.05
CA ALA A 190 -13.82 23.62 -4.77
C ALA A 190 -13.97 22.50 -3.70
N GLY A 191 -12.95 22.25 -2.86
CA GLY A 191 -12.99 21.45 -1.64
C GLY A 191 -12.23 22.05 -0.43
N GLY A 192 -11.67 23.26 -0.57
CA GLY A 192 -10.59 23.75 0.30
C GLY A 192 -11.02 24.34 1.64
N TRP A 193 -10.24 23.99 2.67
CA TRP A 193 -10.08 24.62 3.99
C TRP A 193 -11.00 25.84 4.23
N ARG A 194 -12.16 25.61 4.85
CA ARG A 194 -12.98 26.66 5.44
C ARG A 194 -12.39 26.98 6.82
N LEU A 195 -11.59 28.05 6.89
CA LEU A 195 -11.29 28.72 8.15
C LEU A 195 -12.51 29.55 8.60
#